data_AF-A0A840HM80-F1
#
_entry.id   AF-A0A840HM80-F1
#
_cell.length_a   1.000
_cell.length_b   1.000
_cell.length_c   1.000
_cell.angle_alpha   90.00
_cell.angle_beta   90.00
_cell.angle_gamma   90.00
#
_symmetry.space_group_name_H-M   'P 1'
#
loop_
_entity.id
_entity.type
_entity.pdbx_description
1 polymer ?
#
loop_
_entity_poly.entity_id
_entity_poly.type
_entity_poly.pdbx_seq_one_letter_code
_entity_poly.pdbx_strand_id
1 'polypeptide(L)'
;MSINQSYGDDILQDAQSGWKPLVLTVSSAAQKSSWQDAIHRVLKPHFVCRGFPYKNLGGRLWRPNIIIDLRCCLAAFALIVSSFLVEWPLYVVTATLAVAAAALGVQLARRYRAACANVMAVWMTDQGDVQPHVVANGFGSYLVGAALSDPRGVKVRNTIMRSAPLPRQYPWLQILRRARDINVRSEIVRANLLTRLFRLLPLFCEDMGDAGSHGFDHGDAVHTAGSDGYCEQCRLKAFAPIHNVTLDLIDGRESEARLYIQGYWLPFLWNIPIYEYQILLSHGQRILELLRAGRFSEAEEAAGAVLDREFDWTDERPLRQWIRTMVNNYLGFGGQMALADDVVHFVSDRFLPNIAIAHEESLKSDEQNEKVIQSLNPHLAMARLVETAVRQQWTRR
;
A
#
# COMPACT_ATOMS: atom_id res chain seq x y z
N MET A 1 -1.13 -8.37 23.17
CA MET A 1 -2.32 -7.70 22.61
C MET A 1 -2.23 -7.86 21.11
N SER A 2 -3.12 -8.63 20.50
CA SER A 2 -3.12 -8.80 19.04
C SER A 2 -3.55 -7.48 18.39
N ILE A 3 -2.87 -7.08 17.32
CA ILE A 3 -3.19 -5.87 16.55
C ILE A 3 -4.62 -5.91 15.98
N ASN A 4 -5.23 -7.10 15.93
CA ASN A 4 -6.53 -7.35 15.32
C ASN A 4 -7.73 -6.98 16.22
N GLN A 5 -7.63 -7.11 17.55
CA GLN A 5 -8.78 -6.91 18.44
C GLN A 5 -9.30 -5.47 18.48
N SER A 6 -8.42 -4.45 18.46
CA SER A 6 -8.88 -3.05 18.45
C SER A 6 -9.44 -2.63 17.09
N TYR A 7 -9.10 -3.34 16.01
CA TYR A 7 -9.54 -2.97 14.67
C TYR A 7 -11.00 -3.37 14.44
N GLY A 8 -11.49 -4.47 15.03
CA GLY A 8 -12.86 -4.96 14.82
C GLY A 8 -13.97 -4.06 15.35
N ASP A 9 -13.84 -3.55 16.57
CA ASP A 9 -14.86 -2.72 17.23
C ASP A 9 -14.96 -1.32 16.60
N ASP A 10 -13.82 -0.74 16.18
CA ASP A 10 -13.76 0.53 15.47
C ASP A 10 -14.48 0.45 14.11
N ILE A 11 -14.42 -0.69 13.40
CA ILE A 11 -15.00 -0.81 12.06
C ILE A 11 -16.53 -0.73 12.06
N LEU A 12 -17.22 -1.23 13.08
CA LEU A 12 -18.68 -1.10 13.14
C LEU A 12 -19.09 0.36 13.29
N GLN A 13 -18.37 1.12 14.12
CA GLN A 13 -18.59 2.56 14.27
C GLN A 13 -18.17 3.33 13.01
N ASP A 14 -17.08 2.95 12.37
CA ASP A 14 -16.59 3.56 11.13
C ASP A 14 -17.55 3.31 9.96
N ALA A 15 -18.08 2.09 9.83
CA ALA A 15 -19.05 1.71 8.82
C ALA A 15 -20.35 2.52 8.95
N GLN A 16 -20.80 2.76 10.19
CA GLN A 16 -21.99 3.57 10.48
C GLN A 16 -21.75 5.08 10.29
N SER A 17 -20.58 5.58 10.69
CA SER A 17 -20.22 7.00 10.55
C SER A 17 -19.83 7.38 9.13
N GLY A 18 -19.58 6.40 8.25
CA GLY A 18 -19.04 6.62 6.92
C GLY A 18 -17.59 7.11 6.96
N TRP A 19 -16.91 6.91 8.08
CA TRP A 19 -15.51 7.28 8.23
C TRP A 19 -14.64 6.45 7.29
N LYS A 20 -13.66 7.11 6.69
CA LYS A 20 -12.69 6.49 5.79
C LYS A 20 -11.29 6.76 6.28
N PRO A 21 -10.44 5.73 6.42
CA PRO A 21 -9.04 5.93 6.77
C PRO A 21 -8.32 6.78 5.71
N LEU A 22 -7.32 7.54 6.16
CA LEU A 22 -6.52 8.40 5.30
C LEU A 22 -5.41 7.60 4.61
N VAL A 23 -5.30 7.72 3.28
CA VAL A 23 -4.17 7.22 2.49
C VAL A 23 -3.45 8.40 1.83
N LEU A 24 -2.16 8.52 2.11
CA LEU A 24 -1.26 9.45 1.43
C LEU A 24 -0.63 8.75 0.22
N THR A 25 -0.70 9.39 -0.94
CA THR A 25 -0.12 8.85 -2.19
C THR A 25 1.01 9.74 -2.67
N VAL A 26 2.19 9.15 -2.86
CA VAL A 26 3.42 9.87 -3.20
C VAL A 26 4.06 9.24 -4.45
N SER A 27 3.82 9.82 -5.62
CA SER A 27 4.44 9.38 -6.87
C SER A 27 5.87 9.91 -7.02
N SER A 28 6.54 9.66 -8.13
CA SER A 28 7.74 10.42 -8.52
C SER A 28 7.36 11.77 -9.16
N ALA A 29 8.03 12.87 -8.78
CA ALA A 29 7.74 14.27 -9.18
C ALA A 29 7.63 14.56 -10.69
N ALA A 30 8.10 13.65 -11.56
CA ALA A 30 7.97 13.77 -13.01
C ALA A 30 6.53 13.55 -13.52
N GLN A 31 5.66 13.03 -12.67
CA GLN A 31 4.43 12.40 -13.06
C GLN A 31 3.32 12.77 -12.06
N LYS A 32 2.62 13.87 -12.32
CA LYS A 32 1.20 13.98 -11.95
C LYS A 32 0.47 13.06 -12.92
N SER A 33 0.73 11.75 -12.79
CA SER A 33 0.49 10.78 -13.84
C SER A 33 -0.77 9.99 -13.59
N SER A 34 -1.28 9.44 -14.69
CA SER A 34 -2.15 8.29 -14.76
C SER A 34 -1.95 7.25 -13.64
N TRP A 35 -0.75 7.10 -13.07
CA TRP A 35 -0.51 6.24 -11.92
C TRP A 35 -1.25 6.66 -10.64
N GLN A 36 -1.17 7.94 -10.22
CA GLN A 36 -1.89 8.39 -9.02
C GLN A 36 -3.40 8.33 -9.26
N ASP A 37 -3.84 8.72 -10.45
CA ASP A 37 -5.27 8.67 -10.82
C ASP A 37 -5.78 7.23 -10.84
N ALA A 38 -5.03 6.28 -11.42
CA ALA A 38 -5.37 4.86 -11.44
C ALA A 38 -5.47 4.28 -10.02
N ILE A 39 -4.54 4.65 -9.13
CA ILE A 39 -4.60 4.24 -7.72
C ILE A 39 -5.81 4.84 -7.03
N HIS A 40 -6.04 6.14 -7.23
CA HIS A 40 -7.16 6.83 -6.58
C HIS A 40 -8.50 6.25 -7.02
N ARG A 41 -8.66 5.83 -8.28
CA ARG A 41 -9.89 5.16 -8.73
C ARG A 41 -10.20 3.89 -7.92
N VAL A 42 -9.18 3.16 -7.49
CA VAL A 42 -9.35 1.94 -6.68
C VAL A 42 -9.47 2.26 -5.20
N LEU A 43 -8.68 3.21 -4.68
CA LEU A 43 -8.61 3.49 -3.25
C LEU A 43 -9.70 4.44 -2.74
N LYS A 44 -10.17 5.41 -3.53
CA LYS A 44 -11.17 6.40 -3.10
C LYS A 44 -12.47 5.81 -2.54
N PRO A 45 -13.00 4.69 -3.08
CA PRO A 45 -14.13 4.02 -2.46
C PRO A 45 -13.87 3.67 -1.00
N HIS A 46 -12.64 3.30 -0.64
CA HIS A 46 -12.32 2.77 0.68
C HIS A 46 -11.64 3.77 1.62
N PHE A 47 -11.01 4.81 1.06
CA PHE A 47 -10.10 5.69 1.79
C PHE A 47 -10.27 7.15 1.39
N VAL A 48 -9.97 8.07 2.32
CA VAL A 48 -9.68 9.46 1.95
C VAL A 48 -8.30 9.48 1.31
N CYS A 49 -8.23 9.72 0.00
CA CYS A 49 -6.96 9.75 -0.72
C CYS A 49 -6.41 11.17 -0.83
N ARG A 50 -5.20 11.42 -0.31
CA ARG A 50 -4.49 12.70 -0.47
C ARG A 50 -3.18 12.48 -1.24
N GLY A 51 -3.04 13.18 -2.36
CA GLY A 51 -1.79 13.18 -3.14
C GLY A 51 -0.80 14.22 -2.58
N PHE A 52 0.48 13.86 -2.50
CA PHE A 52 1.51 14.81 -2.11
C PHE A 52 1.56 16.00 -3.07
N PRO A 53 1.41 17.26 -2.59
CA PRO A 53 1.30 18.43 -3.45
C PRO A 53 2.68 18.90 -3.94
N TYR A 54 3.21 18.24 -4.97
CA TYR A 54 4.49 18.59 -5.62
C TYR A 54 4.61 20.07 -6.05
N LYS A 55 3.50 20.78 -6.22
CA LYS A 55 3.47 22.23 -6.51
C LYS A 55 4.20 23.06 -5.46
N ASN A 56 4.21 22.62 -4.20
CA ASN A 56 4.85 23.33 -3.08
C ASN A 56 6.37 23.17 -3.07
N LEU A 57 6.91 22.27 -3.90
CA LEU A 57 8.36 22.11 -4.07
C LEU A 57 8.95 23.03 -5.14
N GLY A 58 8.16 23.95 -5.75
CA GLY A 58 8.66 25.16 -6.43
C GLY A 58 8.71 25.22 -7.99
N GLY A 59 7.96 24.40 -8.75
CA GLY A 59 7.72 24.58 -10.22
C GLY A 59 8.74 24.07 -11.30
N ARG A 60 8.31 23.17 -12.23
CA ARG A 60 8.94 22.63 -13.48
C ARG A 60 10.45 22.29 -13.59
N LEU A 61 11.40 23.04 -13.03
CA LEU A 61 12.86 22.82 -13.16
C LEU A 61 13.43 21.68 -12.27
N TRP A 62 12.59 21.04 -11.46
CA TRP A 62 12.97 20.12 -10.38
C TRP A 62 13.27 18.68 -10.80
N ARG A 63 12.93 18.29 -12.03
CA ARG A 63 12.85 16.86 -12.40
C ARG A 63 14.21 16.16 -12.55
N PRO A 64 15.26 16.79 -13.09
CA PRO A 64 16.58 16.17 -13.18
C PRO A 64 17.40 16.30 -11.88
N ASN A 65 17.26 17.43 -11.18
CA ASN A 65 18.12 17.85 -10.08
C ASN A 65 17.98 17.04 -8.77
N ILE A 66 17.03 16.11 -8.74
CA ILE A 66 16.78 15.22 -7.59
C ILE A 66 17.92 14.22 -7.40
N ILE A 67 18.43 13.68 -8.50
CA ILE A 67 19.48 12.66 -8.49
C ILE A 67 20.84 13.34 -8.56
N ILE A 68 21.08 14.13 -9.62
CA ILE A 68 22.25 14.99 -9.77
C ILE A 68 21.79 16.28 -10.44
N ASP A 69 22.35 17.43 -10.07
CA ASP A 69 22.07 18.66 -10.81
C ASP A 69 22.53 18.51 -12.27
N LEU A 70 21.56 18.45 -13.19
CA LEU A 70 21.81 18.18 -14.60
C LEU A 70 22.68 19.27 -15.22
N ARG A 71 22.63 20.50 -14.71
CA ARG A 71 23.47 21.61 -15.20
C ARG A 71 24.93 21.37 -14.83
N CYS A 72 25.18 20.90 -13.62
CA CYS A 72 26.52 20.49 -13.18
C CYS A 72 27.04 19.29 -13.98
N CYS A 73 26.19 18.29 -14.29
CA CYS A 73 26.57 17.18 -15.18
C CYS A 73 26.90 17.65 -16.59
N LEU A 74 26.06 18.52 -17.18
CA LEU A 74 26.30 19.06 -18.52
C LEU A 74 27.55 19.94 -18.56
N ALA A 75 27.80 20.72 -17.50
CA ALA A 75 29.04 21.50 -17.36
C ALA A 75 30.27 20.58 -17.24
N ALA A 76 30.21 19.55 -16.39
CA ALA A 76 31.29 18.58 -16.25
C ALA A 76 31.55 17.83 -17.58
N PHE A 77 30.49 17.42 -18.28
CA PHE A 77 30.60 16.78 -19.59
C PHE A 77 31.22 17.71 -20.63
N ALA A 78 30.76 18.97 -20.71
CA ALA A 78 31.34 19.97 -21.62
C ALA A 78 32.83 20.24 -21.31
N LEU A 79 33.20 20.28 -20.03
CA LEU A 79 34.59 20.42 -19.60
C LEU A 79 35.43 19.20 -19.98
N ILE A 80 34.90 17.99 -19.84
CA ILE A 80 35.56 16.76 -20.28
C ILE A 80 35.74 16.76 -21.81
N VAL A 81 34.71 17.08 -22.58
CA VAL A 81 34.79 17.13 -24.05
C VAL A 81 35.77 18.19 -24.52
N SER A 82 35.73 19.39 -23.93
CA SER A 82 36.67 20.46 -24.27
C SER A 82 38.11 20.11 -23.92
N SER A 83 38.35 19.33 -22.87
CA SER A 83 39.71 18.89 -22.46
C SER A 83 40.47 18.12 -23.55
N PHE A 84 39.77 17.42 -24.45
CA PHE A 84 40.37 16.72 -25.58
C PHE A 84 40.85 17.64 -26.70
N LEU A 85 40.46 18.92 -26.68
CA LEU A 85 40.79 19.91 -27.71
C LEU A 85 41.90 20.88 -27.27
N VAL A 86 42.47 20.70 -26.08
CA VAL A 86 43.42 21.66 -25.48
C VAL A 86 44.77 21.04 -25.14
N GLU A 87 45.83 21.86 -25.16
CA GLU A 87 47.19 21.44 -24.80
C GLU A 87 47.30 20.97 -23.33
N TRP A 88 48.31 20.15 -23.05
CA TRP A 88 48.52 19.42 -21.79
C TRP A 88 48.24 20.20 -20.47
N PRO A 89 48.68 21.46 -20.28
CA PRO A 89 48.38 22.18 -19.03
C PRO A 89 46.89 22.54 -18.88
N LEU A 90 46.17 22.74 -19.98
CA LEU A 90 44.75 23.10 -19.96
C LEU A 90 43.84 21.88 -19.73
N TYR A 91 44.32 20.67 -20.05
CA TYR A 91 43.66 19.41 -19.69
C TYR A 91 43.48 19.26 -18.17
N VAL A 92 44.54 19.53 -17.39
CA VAL A 92 44.49 19.40 -15.92
C VAL A 92 43.48 20.39 -15.31
N VAL A 93 43.45 21.62 -15.82
CA VAL A 93 42.51 22.66 -15.38
C VAL A 93 41.06 22.25 -15.69
N THR A 94 40.78 21.83 -16.92
CA THR A 94 39.43 21.43 -17.36
C THR A 94 38.94 20.18 -16.62
N ALA A 95 39.79 19.18 -16.40
CA ALA A 95 39.48 18.00 -15.59
C ALA A 95 39.17 18.37 -14.13
N THR A 96 39.97 19.24 -13.52
CA THR A 96 39.74 19.72 -12.14
C THR A 96 38.41 20.46 -12.02
N LEU A 97 38.09 21.34 -12.98
CA LEU A 97 36.80 22.03 -13.02
C LEU A 97 35.63 21.06 -13.20
N ALA A 98 35.79 20.01 -14.00
CA ALA A 98 34.76 18.99 -14.20
C ALA A 98 34.45 18.24 -12.90
N VAL A 99 35.50 17.84 -12.16
CA VAL A 99 35.36 17.19 -10.85
C VAL A 99 34.70 18.13 -9.84
N ALA A 100 35.14 19.39 -9.77
CA ALA A 100 34.55 20.39 -8.88
C ALA A 100 33.07 20.64 -9.20
N ALA A 101 32.71 20.75 -10.48
CA ALA A 101 31.33 20.88 -10.92
C ALA A 101 30.49 19.66 -10.55
N ALA A 102 31.01 18.44 -10.74
CA ALA A 102 30.32 17.21 -10.34
C ALA A 102 30.10 17.13 -8.83
N ALA A 103 31.12 17.43 -8.01
CA ALA A 103 31.01 17.46 -6.56
C ALA A 103 30.00 18.50 -6.07
N LEU A 104 30.01 19.71 -6.66
CA LEU A 104 29.02 20.74 -6.37
C LEU A 104 27.60 20.27 -6.75
N GLY A 105 27.43 19.63 -7.90
CA GLY A 105 26.16 19.07 -8.36
C GLY A 105 25.59 18.01 -7.40
N VAL A 106 26.45 17.12 -6.90
CA VAL A 106 26.07 16.13 -5.87
C VAL A 106 25.65 16.81 -4.57
N GLN A 107 26.42 17.80 -4.11
CA GLN A 107 26.12 18.50 -2.86
C GLN A 107 24.82 19.31 -2.93
N LEU A 108 24.56 19.98 -4.07
CA LEU A 108 23.30 20.68 -4.31
C LEU A 108 22.12 19.70 -4.37
N ALA A 109 22.27 18.56 -5.05
CA ALA A 109 21.24 17.53 -5.10
C ALA A 109 20.95 16.96 -3.70
N ARG A 110 21.97 16.72 -2.86
CA ARG A 110 21.80 16.27 -1.47
C ARG A 110 21.03 17.27 -0.63
N ARG A 111 21.41 18.56 -0.66
CA ARG A 111 20.69 19.63 0.05
C ARG A 111 19.24 19.73 -0.42
N TYR A 112 19.03 19.58 -1.72
CA TYR A 112 17.71 19.61 -2.30
C TYR A 112 16.83 18.44 -1.84
N ARG A 113 17.35 17.21 -1.90
CA ARG A 113 16.65 16.03 -1.38
C ARG A 113 16.30 16.18 0.09
N ALA A 114 17.22 16.69 0.91
CA ALA A 114 16.98 16.96 2.32
C ALA A 114 15.86 18.00 2.53
N ALA A 115 15.82 19.06 1.71
CA ALA A 115 14.72 20.04 1.77
C ALA A 115 13.37 19.40 1.39
N CYS A 116 13.33 18.57 0.35
CA CYS A 116 12.12 17.84 -0.03
C CYS A 116 11.66 16.86 1.05
N ALA A 117 12.59 16.12 1.65
CA ALA A 117 12.30 15.21 2.75
C ALA A 117 11.73 15.98 3.95
N ASN A 118 12.27 17.17 4.24
CA ASN A 118 11.78 18.01 5.31
C ASN A 118 10.34 18.51 5.04
N VAL A 119 10.05 18.95 3.81
CA VAL A 119 8.68 19.31 3.39
C VAL A 119 7.74 18.11 3.45
N MET A 120 8.20 16.92 3.06
CA MET A 120 7.42 15.68 3.17
C MET A 120 7.08 15.38 4.62
N ALA A 121 8.06 15.42 5.52
CA ALA A 121 7.85 15.16 6.94
C ALA A 121 6.91 16.19 7.60
N VAL A 122 7.02 17.50 7.26
CA VAL A 122 6.03 18.50 7.69
C VAL A 122 4.64 18.11 7.20
N TRP A 123 4.49 17.86 5.90
CA TRP A 123 3.19 17.54 5.31
C TRP A 123 2.56 16.27 5.90
N MET A 124 3.35 15.24 6.21
CA MET A 124 2.86 14.02 6.86
C MET A 124 2.48 14.28 8.32
N THR A 125 3.21 15.14 9.03
CA THR A 125 2.90 15.51 10.43
C THR A 125 1.66 16.41 10.52
N ASP A 126 1.42 17.25 9.51
CA ASP A 126 0.24 18.13 9.41
C ASP A 126 -1.08 17.36 9.22
N GLN A 127 -1.05 16.02 9.11
CA GLN A 127 -2.26 15.20 9.09
C GLN A 127 -2.89 15.01 10.48
N GLY A 128 -2.29 15.59 11.53
CA GLY A 128 -2.78 15.56 12.90
C GLY A 128 -2.47 14.24 13.61
N ASP A 129 -3.31 13.85 14.57
CA ASP A 129 -3.15 12.59 15.33
C ASP A 129 -3.53 11.33 14.54
N VAL A 130 -4.01 11.48 13.31
CA VAL A 130 -4.34 10.35 12.43
C VAL A 130 -3.06 9.65 12.01
N GLN A 131 -3.04 8.31 12.07
CA GLN A 131 -1.96 7.51 11.50
C GLN A 131 -2.33 7.10 10.07
N PRO A 132 -1.94 7.88 9.03
CA PRO A 132 -2.30 7.53 7.68
C PRO A 132 -1.61 6.26 7.21
N HIS A 133 -2.21 5.63 6.20
CA HIS A 133 -1.48 4.73 5.34
C HIS A 133 -0.72 5.52 4.28
N VAL A 134 0.35 4.93 3.73
CA VAL A 134 1.16 5.59 2.70
C VAL A 134 1.39 4.64 1.53
N VAL A 135 1.21 5.14 0.32
CA VAL A 135 1.55 4.44 -0.92
C VAL A 135 2.52 5.31 -1.70
N ALA A 136 3.73 4.82 -1.86
CA ALA A 136 4.82 5.56 -2.47
C ALA A 136 5.46 4.78 -3.62
N ASN A 137 5.90 5.49 -4.65
CA ASN A 137 6.57 4.88 -5.80
C ASN A 137 7.81 5.67 -6.24
N GLY A 138 8.88 4.95 -6.57
CA GLY A 138 10.13 5.52 -7.06
C GLY A 138 10.69 6.54 -6.09
N PHE A 139 10.98 7.75 -6.57
CA PHE A 139 11.47 8.83 -5.71
C PHE A 139 10.51 9.21 -4.57
N GLY A 140 9.20 9.01 -4.74
CA GLY A 140 8.24 9.17 -3.66
C GLY A 140 8.56 8.28 -2.46
N SER A 141 8.98 7.04 -2.71
CA SER A 141 9.40 6.10 -1.66
C SER A 141 10.66 6.57 -0.92
N TYR A 142 11.58 7.24 -1.63
CA TYR A 142 12.73 7.88 -0.98
C TYR A 142 12.29 9.02 -0.06
N LEU A 143 11.40 9.91 -0.51
CA LEU A 143 10.91 11.03 0.30
C LEU A 143 10.18 10.53 1.54
N VAL A 144 9.33 9.51 1.39
CA VAL A 144 8.62 8.87 2.51
C VAL A 144 9.62 8.23 3.47
N GLY A 145 10.59 7.45 2.97
CA GLY A 145 11.65 6.90 3.82
C GLY A 145 12.36 7.99 4.61
N ALA A 146 12.88 9.01 3.91
CA ALA A 146 13.60 10.11 4.56
C ALA A 146 12.74 10.83 5.62
N ALA A 147 11.43 11.00 5.36
CA ALA A 147 10.48 11.53 6.34
C ALA A 147 10.27 10.60 7.54
N LEU A 148 10.20 9.28 7.35
CA LEU A 148 10.11 8.31 8.44
C LEU A 148 11.39 8.26 9.29
N SER A 149 12.54 8.55 8.68
CA SER A 149 13.80 8.68 9.42
C SER A 149 13.88 9.96 10.25
N ASP A 150 13.05 10.98 9.95
CA ASP A 150 13.10 12.28 10.59
C ASP A 150 12.84 12.20 12.12
N PRO A 151 13.65 12.90 12.96
CA PRO A 151 13.49 12.90 14.42
C PRO A 151 12.11 13.34 14.93
N ARG A 152 11.33 14.10 14.15
CA ARG A 152 9.98 14.55 14.53
C ARG A 152 8.99 13.42 14.77
N GLY A 153 9.29 12.21 14.29
CA GLY A 153 8.48 11.02 14.58
C GLY A 153 7.19 10.97 13.76
N VAL A 154 7.33 10.93 12.44
CA VAL A 154 6.20 10.72 11.52
C VAL A 154 5.52 9.39 11.83
N LYS A 155 4.22 9.43 12.15
CA LYS A 155 3.41 8.24 12.42
C LYS A 155 2.69 7.80 11.16
N VAL A 156 2.80 6.51 10.82
CA VAL A 156 2.08 5.87 9.72
C VAL A 156 1.73 4.45 10.14
N ARG A 157 0.62 3.92 9.61
CA ARG A 157 0.18 2.55 9.91
C ARG A 157 0.76 1.55 8.90
N ASN A 158 0.22 1.53 7.67
CA ASN A 158 0.69 0.63 6.62
C ASN A 158 1.33 1.44 5.49
N THR A 159 2.55 1.08 5.08
CA THR A 159 3.32 1.76 4.05
C THR A 159 3.67 0.80 2.92
N ILE A 160 3.25 1.14 1.71
CA ILE A 160 3.64 0.43 0.48
C ILE A 160 4.72 1.26 -0.20
N MET A 161 5.90 0.69 -0.38
CA MET A 161 7.03 1.31 -1.08
C MET A 161 7.35 0.54 -2.36
N ARG A 162 6.98 1.08 -3.51
CA ARG A 162 7.30 0.47 -4.81
C ARG A 162 8.58 1.05 -5.37
N SER A 163 9.48 0.18 -5.84
CA SER A 163 10.74 0.59 -6.49
C SER A 163 11.56 1.60 -5.65
N ALA A 164 11.69 1.36 -4.34
CA ALA A 164 12.28 2.30 -3.40
C ALA A 164 13.78 2.54 -3.67
N PRO A 165 14.22 3.77 -4.03
CA PRO A 165 15.63 4.05 -4.25
C PRO A 165 16.30 4.42 -2.92
N LEU A 166 16.20 3.50 -1.96
CA LEU A 166 16.77 3.58 -0.61
C LEU A 166 17.91 2.55 -0.47
N PRO A 167 18.87 2.78 0.43
CA PRO A 167 19.87 1.77 0.78
C PRO A 167 19.22 0.46 1.26
N ARG A 168 19.82 -0.69 0.93
CA ARG A 168 19.35 -2.00 1.45
C ARG A 168 19.43 -2.06 2.98
N GLN A 169 20.52 -1.53 3.53
CA GLN A 169 20.74 -1.38 4.97
C GLN A 169 20.10 -0.09 5.50
N TYR A 170 18.82 0.11 5.21
CA TYR A 170 18.06 1.26 5.70
C TYR A 170 17.92 1.20 7.23
N PRO A 171 17.92 2.33 7.98
CA PRO A 171 17.95 2.33 9.45
C PRO A 171 16.59 1.98 10.08
N TRP A 172 15.99 0.87 9.65
CA TRP A 172 14.66 0.42 10.06
C TRP A 172 14.55 0.26 11.57
N LEU A 173 15.56 -0.28 12.26
CA LEU A 173 15.51 -0.41 13.73
C LEU A 173 15.34 0.92 14.45
N GLN A 174 15.94 2.01 13.94
CA GLN A 174 15.77 3.34 14.54
C GLN A 174 14.37 3.91 14.29
N ILE A 175 13.76 3.57 13.15
CA ILE A 175 12.40 3.97 12.80
C ILE A 175 11.40 3.17 13.65
N LEU A 176 11.53 1.84 13.69
CA LEU A 176 10.65 0.92 14.42
C LEU A 176 10.63 1.18 15.93
N ARG A 177 11.76 1.63 16.51
CA ARG A 177 11.79 2.05 17.93
C ARG A 177 10.88 3.24 18.23
N ARG A 178 10.65 4.13 17.24
CA ARG A 178 9.83 5.35 17.37
C ARG A 178 8.40 5.14 16.90
N ALA A 179 8.21 4.36 15.83
CA ALA A 179 6.93 3.99 15.26
C ALA A 179 6.80 2.47 15.32
N ARG A 180 6.31 1.93 16.45
CA ARG A 180 6.25 0.48 16.70
C ARG A 180 5.25 -0.26 15.82
N ASP A 181 4.19 0.44 15.40
CA ASP A 181 3.04 -0.15 14.70
C ASP A 181 3.11 0.05 13.16
N ILE A 182 4.28 0.40 12.63
CA ILE A 182 4.46 0.55 11.18
C ILE A 182 4.66 -0.82 10.51
N ASN A 183 3.85 -1.07 9.48
CA ASN A 183 4.05 -2.19 8.57
C ASN A 183 4.50 -1.66 7.21
N VAL A 184 5.55 -2.26 6.63
CA VAL A 184 6.11 -1.85 5.35
C VAL A 184 6.07 -3.01 4.37
N ARG A 185 5.37 -2.82 3.26
CA ARG A 185 5.45 -3.68 2.07
C ARG A 185 6.39 -3.02 1.05
N SER A 186 7.57 -3.59 0.87
CA SER A 186 8.55 -3.14 -0.13
C SER A 186 8.41 -3.96 -1.40
N GLU A 187 7.95 -3.34 -2.48
CA GLU A 187 7.73 -4.01 -3.77
C GLU A 187 8.95 -3.88 -4.66
N ILE A 188 9.56 -5.03 -4.92
CA ILE A 188 10.76 -5.18 -5.74
C ILE A 188 10.36 -5.29 -7.21
N VAL A 189 10.87 -4.37 -8.04
CA VAL A 189 10.61 -4.34 -9.49
C VAL A 189 11.92 -4.51 -10.26
N ARG A 190 12.15 -5.74 -10.74
CA ARG A 190 13.41 -6.14 -11.39
C ARG A 190 13.56 -5.68 -12.85
N ALA A 191 12.44 -5.50 -13.54
CA ALA A 191 12.44 -5.23 -14.99
C ALA A 191 12.62 -3.75 -15.38
N ASN A 192 12.62 -2.83 -14.41
CA ASN A 192 12.62 -1.40 -14.72
C ASN A 192 14.04 -0.87 -15.03
N LEU A 193 14.23 -0.23 -16.18
CA LEU A 193 15.50 0.41 -16.55
C LEU A 193 15.96 1.42 -15.49
N LEU A 194 15.03 2.17 -14.90
CA LEU A 194 15.34 3.12 -13.84
C LEU A 194 15.91 2.43 -12.60
N THR A 195 15.41 1.24 -12.25
CA THR A 195 15.92 0.50 -11.09
C THR A 195 17.31 -0.09 -11.36
N ARG A 196 17.63 -0.43 -12.61
CA ARG A 196 19.01 -0.75 -13.03
C ARG A 196 19.94 0.46 -12.92
N LEU A 197 19.50 1.64 -13.34
CA LEU A 197 20.26 2.88 -13.18
C LEU A 197 20.47 3.23 -11.70
N PHE A 198 19.52 2.89 -10.82
CA PHE A 198 19.64 3.10 -9.38
C PHE A 198 20.78 2.30 -8.74
N ARG A 199 21.28 1.24 -9.37
CA ARG A 199 22.47 0.51 -8.90
C ARG A 199 23.74 1.35 -8.93
N LEU A 200 23.78 2.38 -9.78
CA LEU A 200 24.91 3.30 -9.88
C LEU A 200 24.75 4.50 -8.92
N LEU A 201 23.56 4.71 -8.35
CA LEU A 201 23.31 5.85 -7.46
C LEU A 201 24.20 5.88 -6.23
N PRO A 202 24.53 4.76 -5.55
CA PRO A 202 25.42 4.81 -4.39
C PRO A 202 26.77 5.45 -4.68
N LEU A 203 27.25 5.43 -5.93
CA LEU A 203 28.51 6.10 -6.33
C LEU A 203 28.41 7.63 -6.28
N PHE A 204 27.20 8.19 -6.37
CA PHE A 204 26.96 9.63 -6.47
C PHE A 204 26.07 10.18 -5.35
N CYS A 205 25.34 9.32 -4.65
CA CYS A 205 24.32 9.66 -3.67
C CYS A 205 24.29 8.58 -2.59
N GLU A 206 25.11 8.75 -1.55
CA GLU A 206 25.23 7.80 -0.42
C GLU A 206 23.89 7.53 0.30
N ASP A 207 22.96 8.48 0.25
CA ASP A 207 21.64 8.42 0.88
C ASP A 207 20.59 7.67 0.03
N MET A 208 20.95 7.23 -1.18
CA MET A 208 20.10 6.47 -2.08
C MET A 208 20.68 5.06 -2.30
N GLY A 209 19.85 4.14 -2.76
CA GLY A 209 20.29 2.77 -3.03
C GLY A 209 19.35 1.98 -3.90
N ASP A 210 19.50 0.66 -3.86
CA ASP A 210 18.87 -0.29 -4.78
C ASP A 210 17.90 -1.27 -4.09
N ALA A 211 17.36 -0.90 -2.93
CA ALA A 211 16.34 -1.70 -2.24
C ALA A 211 15.11 -1.97 -3.14
N GLY A 212 14.78 -1.08 -4.07
CA GLY A 212 13.71 -1.28 -5.05
C GLY A 212 13.95 -2.42 -6.05
N SER A 213 15.19 -2.92 -6.17
CA SER A 213 15.58 -4.05 -7.03
C SER A 213 15.94 -5.32 -6.26
N HIS A 214 16.40 -5.18 -5.02
CA HIS A 214 16.93 -6.30 -4.23
C HIS A 214 16.23 -6.50 -2.88
N GLY A 215 15.33 -5.59 -2.51
CA GLY A 215 14.73 -5.54 -1.18
C GLY A 215 15.64 -4.92 -0.13
N PHE A 216 15.06 -4.65 1.03
CA PHE A 216 15.80 -4.28 2.23
C PHE A 216 16.52 -5.47 2.84
N ASP A 217 17.57 -5.20 3.61
CA ASP A 217 18.42 -6.20 4.24
C ASP A 217 18.71 -5.75 5.68
N HIS A 218 17.90 -6.24 6.64
CA HIS A 218 17.96 -5.76 8.02
C HIS A 218 17.55 -6.80 9.07
N GLY A 219 18.12 -8.01 8.96
CA GLY A 219 17.94 -9.09 9.93
C GLY A 219 16.47 -9.49 10.13
N ASP A 220 16.10 -9.84 11.36
CA ASP A 220 14.79 -10.38 11.72
C ASP A 220 13.61 -9.39 11.53
N ALA A 221 13.89 -8.10 11.36
CA ALA A 221 12.85 -7.11 11.10
C ALA A 221 12.38 -7.08 9.64
N VAL A 222 13.13 -7.72 8.73
CA VAL A 222 12.87 -7.72 7.29
C VAL A 222 12.79 -9.15 6.79
N HIS A 223 11.61 -9.56 6.33
CA HIS A 223 11.43 -10.84 5.65
C HIS A 223 11.21 -10.64 4.16
N THR A 224 11.43 -11.71 3.39
CA THR A 224 11.02 -11.78 1.98
C THR A 224 9.80 -12.68 1.88
N ALA A 225 8.74 -12.19 1.27
CA ALA A 225 7.52 -12.91 1.00
C ALA A 225 7.44 -13.33 -0.47
N GLY A 226 6.63 -14.34 -0.75
CA GLY A 226 6.25 -14.72 -2.12
C GLY A 226 5.53 -13.58 -2.84
N SER A 227 5.35 -13.71 -4.15
CA SER A 227 4.60 -12.74 -4.96
C SER A 227 3.13 -12.62 -4.53
N ASP A 228 2.58 -13.68 -3.97
CA ASP A 228 1.28 -13.75 -3.29
C ASP A 228 1.22 -12.96 -1.97
N GLY A 229 2.35 -12.43 -1.49
CA GLY A 229 2.49 -11.76 -0.20
C GLY A 229 2.56 -12.72 0.99
N TYR A 230 2.58 -14.03 0.76
CA TYR A 230 2.71 -15.02 1.81
C TYR A 230 4.15 -15.06 2.34
N CYS A 231 4.31 -14.90 3.65
CA CYS A 231 5.60 -14.97 4.31
C CYS A 231 5.66 -16.17 5.25
N GLU A 232 6.26 -17.27 4.78
CA GLU A 232 6.44 -18.49 5.55
C GLU A 232 7.21 -18.24 6.86
N GLN A 233 8.17 -17.31 6.85
CA GLN A 233 8.97 -16.95 8.02
C GLN A 233 8.12 -16.32 9.14
N CYS A 234 7.15 -15.47 8.79
CA CYS A 234 6.24 -14.87 9.77
C CYS A 234 5.28 -15.89 10.39
N ARG A 235 4.91 -16.92 9.62
CA ARG A 235 4.07 -18.02 10.13
C ARG A 235 4.83 -18.93 11.10
N LEU A 236 6.10 -19.22 10.82
CA LEU A 236 6.87 -20.23 11.55
C LEU A 236 7.69 -19.69 12.73
N LYS A 237 8.13 -18.43 12.69
CA LYS A 237 9.13 -17.91 13.63
C LYS A 237 8.61 -16.71 14.42
N ALA A 238 8.59 -15.54 13.78
CA ALA A 238 8.30 -14.26 14.40
C ALA A 238 7.79 -13.29 13.34
N PHE A 239 6.86 -12.43 13.73
CA PHE A 239 6.36 -11.37 12.86
C PHE A 239 7.47 -10.37 12.51
N ALA A 240 7.64 -10.08 11.22
CA ALA A 240 8.48 -9.00 10.74
C ALA A 240 7.60 -7.82 10.28
N PRO A 241 7.88 -6.57 10.70
CA PRO A 241 7.12 -5.41 10.24
C PRO A 241 7.40 -5.06 8.77
N ILE A 242 8.51 -5.52 8.19
CA ILE A 242 8.91 -5.16 6.83
C ILE A 242 8.98 -6.41 5.96
N HIS A 243 8.28 -6.37 4.83
CA HIS A 243 8.21 -7.46 3.88
C HIS A 243 8.66 -7.01 2.49
N ASN A 244 9.72 -7.62 1.99
CA ASN A 244 10.11 -7.55 0.59
C ASN A 244 9.22 -8.47 -0.24
N VAL A 245 8.59 -7.93 -1.28
CA VAL A 245 7.71 -8.68 -2.16
C VAL A 245 8.19 -8.53 -3.60
N THR A 246 8.50 -9.65 -4.24
CA THR A 246 8.97 -9.64 -5.64
C THR A 246 7.77 -9.59 -6.57
N LEU A 247 7.76 -8.60 -7.47
CA LEU A 247 6.74 -8.49 -8.51
C LEU A 247 7.27 -9.05 -9.82
N ASP A 248 6.73 -10.19 -10.22
CA ASP A 248 6.96 -10.78 -11.53
C ASP A 248 6.07 -10.04 -12.55
N LEU A 249 6.66 -9.04 -13.22
CA LEU A 249 6.13 -8.32 -14.39
C LEU A 249 4.66 -7.87 -14.30
N ILE A 250 4.44 -6.66 -13.79
CA ILE A 250 3.27 -5.87 -14.18
C ILE A 250 3.70 -5.09 -15.43
N ASP A 251 3.12 -5.38 -16.60
CA ASP A 251 3.45 -4.77 -17.90
C ASP A 251 3.07 -3.27 -17.96
N GLY A 252 2.60 -2.70 -16.85
CA GLY A 252 2.21 -1.31 -16.73
C GLY A 252 0.85 -1.01 -17.35
N ARG A 253 0.07 -2.03 -17.75
CA ARG A 253 -1.31 -1.84 -18.19
C ARG A 253 -2.17 -1.42 -17.00
N GLU A 254 -3.05 -0.45 -17.22
CA GLU A 254 -3.91 0.11 -16.17
C GLU A 254 -4.85 -0.95 -15.57
N SER A 255 -5.35 -1.88 -16.38
CA SER A 255 -6.20 -2.99 -15.93
C SER A 255 -5.48 -3.96 -15.00
N GLU A 256 -4.23 -4.30 -15.31
CA GLU A 256 -3.37 -5.14 -14.45
C GLU A 256 -3.06 -4.42 -13.14
N ALA A 257 -2.78 -3.12 -13.21
CA ALA A 257 -2.56 -2.31 -12.01
C ALA A 257 -3.80 -2.28 -11.11
N ARG A 258 -5.01 -2.19 -11.68
CA ARG A 258 -6.26 -2.22 -10.91
C ARG A 258 -6.44 -3.54 -10.16
N LEU A 259 -6.34 -4.66 -10.88
CA LEU A 259 -6.43 -6.01 -10.28
C LEU A 259 -5.38 -6.20 -9.19
N TYR A 260 -4.16 -5.72 -9.44
CA TYR A 260 -3.08 -5.78 -8.48
C TYR A 260 -3.37 -4.98 -7.20
N ILE A 261 -3.84 -3.73 -7.33
CA ILE A 261 -4.17 -2.91 -6.16
C ILE A 261 -5.31 -3.56 -5.37
N GLN A 262 -6.34 -4.08 -6.04
CA GLN A 262 -7.47 -4.73 -5.39
C GLN A 262 -7.06 -6.02 -4.67
N GLY A 263 -6.28 -6.87 -5.33
CA GLY A 263 -5.88 -8.15 -4.79
C GLY A 263 -4.80 -8.08 -3.71
N TYR A 264 -3.95 -7.05 -3.72
CA TYR A 264 -2.73 -7.02 -2.89
C TYR A 264 -2.63 -5.78 -1.99
N TRP A 265 -2.94 -4.59 -2.49
CA TRP A 265 -2.80 -3.36 -1.70
C TRP A 265 -3.96 -3.17 -0.75
N LEU A 266 -5.20 -3.31 -1.24
CA LEU A 266 -6.39 -3.17 -0.40
C LEU A 266 -6.34 -4.06 0.86
N PRO A 267 -6.15 -5.40 0.76
CA PRO A 267 -6.04 -6.25 1.94
C PRO A 267 -4.90 -5.83 2.87
N PHE A 268 -3.72 -5.50 2.34
CA PHE A 268 -2.61 -5.00 3.17
C PHE A 268 -2.96 -3.70 3.91
N LEU A 269 -3.65 -2.77 3.25
CA LEU A 269 -4.07 -1.52 3.86
C LEU A 269 -5.15 -1.74 4.94
N TRP A 270 -6.02 -2.74 4.76
CA TRP A 270 -7.03 -3.17 5.75
C TRP A 270 -6.48 -4.11 6.83
N ASN A 271 -5.18 -4.41 6.81
CA ASN A 271 -4.55 -5.35 7.74
C ASN A 271 -5.12 -6.78 7.65
N ILE A 272 -5.56 -7.18 6.45
CA ILE A 272 -6.02 -8.54 6.14
C ILE A 272 -4.87 -9.26 5.42
N PRO A 273 -4.50 -10.49 5.84
CA PRO A 273 -3.51 -11.28 5.11
C PRO A 273 -3.92 -11.48 3.65
N ILE A 274 -3.01 -11.15 2.73
CA ILE A 274 -3.31 -11.14 1.29
C ILE A 274 -3.76 -12.52 0.82
N TYR A 275 -3.11 -13.59 1.26
CA TYR A 275 -3.47 -14.96 0.86
C TYR A 275 -4.90 -15.33 1.30
N GLU A 276 -5.35 -14.88 2.47
CA GLU A 276 -6.71 -15.11 2.96
C GLU A 276 -7.73 -14.34 2.14
N TYR A 277 -7.41 -13.11 1.80
CA TYR A 277 -8.24 -12.29 0.95
C TYR A 277 -8.39 -12.90 -0.46
N GLN A 278 -7.30 -13.45 -1.02
CA GLN A 278 -7.36 -14.16 -2.30
C GLN A 278 -8.26 -15.39 -2.25
N ILE A 279 -8.25 -16.15 -1.15
CA ILE A 279 -9.17 -17.28 -0.92
C ILE A 279 -10.63 -16.78 -0.90
N LEU A 280 -10.93 -15.68 -0.20
CA LEU A 280 -12.28 -15.12 -0.17
C LEU A 280 -12.75 -14.72 -1.58
N LEU A 281 -11.90 -14.05 -2.36
CA LEU A 281 -12.22 -13.64 -3.72
C LEU A 281 -12.48 -14.85 -4.63
N SER A 282 -11.58 -15.83 -4.63
CA SER A 282 -11.68 -16.99 -5.53
C SER A 282 -12.91 -17.84 -5.20
N HIS A 283 -13.17 -18.08 -3.92
CA HIS A 283 -14.36 -18.84 -3.50
C HIS A 283 -15.65 -18.05 -3.69
N GLY A 284 -15.65 -16.75 -3.42
CA GLY A 284 -16.81 -15.89 -3.68
C GLY A 284 -17.20 -15.90 -5.16
N GLN A 285 -16.22 -15.79 -6.06
CA GLN A 285 -16.47 -15.89 -7.50
C GLN A 285 -17.02 -17.25 -7.90
N ARG A 286 -16.42 -18.33 -7.40
CA ARG A 286 -16.91 -19.69 -7.66
C ARG A 286 -18.36 -19.89 -7.20
N ILE A 287 -18.71 -19.39 -6.01
CA ILE A 287 -20.08 -19.46 -5.47
C ILE A 287 -21.03 -18.66 -6.36
N LEU A 288 -20.65 -17.44 -6.76
CA LEU A 288 -21.46 -16.59 -7.62
C LEU A 288 -21.74 -17.24 -8.99
N GLU A 289 -20.74 -17.91 -9.58
CA GLU A 289 -20.89 -18.67 -10.82
C GLU A 289 -21.86 -19.85 -10.66
N LEU A 290 -21.73 -20.63 -9.58
CA LEU A 290 -22.62 -21.76 -9.30
C LEU A 290 -24.07 -21.29 -9.10
N LEU A 291 -24.27 -20.19 -8.38
CA LEU A 291 -25.59 -19.56 -8.20
C LEU A 291 -26.20 -19.12 -9.54
N ARG A 292 -25.40 -18.45 -10.40
CA ARG A 292 -25.84 -18.04 -11.75
C ARG A 292 -26.19 -19.22 -12.65
N ALA A 293 -25.52 -20.36 -12.47
CA ALA A 293 -25.78 -21.60 -13.19
C ALA A 293 -26.94 -22.44 -12.61
N GLY A 294 -27.60 -21.99 -11.54
CA GLY A 294 -28.67 -22.73 -10.87
C GLY A 294 -28.19 -23.96 -10.07
N ARG A 295 -26.88 -24.07 -9.82
CA ARG A 295 -26.26 -25.19 -9.07
C ARG A 295 -26.21 -24.88 -7.57
N PHE A 296 -27.39 -24.70 -6.97
CA PHE A 296 -27.53 -24.19 -5.59
C PHE A 296 -26.88 -25.08 -4.53
N SER A 297 -27.05 -26.40 -4.61
CA SER A 297 -26.48 -27.33 -3.62
C SER A 297 -24.94 -27.29 -3.60
N GLU A 298 -24.29 -27.17 -4.77
CA GLU A 298 -22.83 -27.03 -4.84
C GLU A 298 -22.35 -25.66 -4.36
N ALA A 299 -23.15 -24.61 -4.59
CA ALA A 299 -22.85 -23.28 -4.07
C ALA A 299 -22.91 -23.27 -2.53
N GLU A 300 -23.88 -23.95 -1.94
CA GLU A 300 -24.04 -24.11 -0.50
C GLU A 300 -22.89 -24.91 0.12
N GLU A 301 -22.50 -26.03 -0.49
CA GLU A 301 -21.34 -26.83 -0.06
C GLU A 301 -20.05 -25.99 -0.10
N ALA A 302 -19.81 -25.29 -1.21
CA ALA A 302 -18.63 -24.43 -1.37
C ALA A 302 -18.62 -23.27 -0.38
N ALA A 303 -19.79 -22.68 -0.06
CA ALA A 303 -19.92 -21.65 0.95
C ALA A 303 -19.66 -22.20 2.36
N GLY A 304 -20.21 -23.38 2.68
CA GLY A 304 -20.00 -24.07 3.96
C GLY A 304 -18.51 -24.27 4.27
N ALA A 305 -17.75 -24.78 3.30
CA ALA A 305 -16.31 -25.00 3.47
C ALA A 305 -15.51 -23.72 3.81
N VAL A 306 -15.93 -22.55 3.30
CA VAL A 306 -15.31 -21.26 3.61
C VAL A 306 -15.81 -20.69 4.93
N LEU A 307 -17.09 -20.85 5.23
CA LEU A 307 -17.72 -20.40 6.48
C LEU A 307 -17.15 -21.12 7.71
N ASP A 308 -16.75 -22.38 7.54
CA ASP A 308 -16.21 -23.19 8.62
C ASP A 308 -14.68 -23.07 8.75
N ARG A 309 -14.04 -22.27 7.87
CA ARG A 309 -12.60 -21.98 7.90
C ARG A 309 -12.28 -20.83 8.87
N GLU A 310 -11.16 -20.95 9.56
CA GLU A 310 -10.57 -19.91 10.40
C GLU A 310 -9.71 -18.94 9.57
N PHE A 311 -9.74 -17.67 9.95
CA PHE A 311 -8.96 -16.59 9.34
C PHE A 311 -8.29 -15.76 10.43
N ASP A 312 -7.12 -15.20 10.14
CA ASP A 312 -6.38 -14.41 11.14
C ASP A 312 -7.13 -13.12 11.54
N TRP A 313 -7.89 -12.55 10.60
CA TRP A 313 -8.69 -11.33 10.80
C TRP A 313 -10.05 -11.60 11.45
N THR A 314 -10.40 -12.86 11.73
CA THR A 314 -11.61 -13.26 12.46
C THR A 314 -11.33 -13.62 13.92
N ASP A 315 -10.21 -13.11 14.48
CA ASP A 315 -9.69 -13.48 15.81
C ASP A 315 -9.51 -15.00 15.96
N GLU A 316 -9.01 -15.66 14.90
CA GLU A 316 -8.77 -17.10 14.83
C GLU A 316 -10.04 -17.95 15.03
N ARG A 317 -11.22 -17.40 14.69
CA ARG A 317 -12.50 -18.12 14.75
C ARG A 317 -12.97 -18.53 13.37
N PRO A 318 -13.74 -19.63 13.24
CA PRO A 318 -14.46 -19.92 12.02
C PRO A 318 -15.29 -18.72 11.58
N LEU A 319 -15.28 -18.40 10.28
CA LEU A 319 -15.97 -17.23 9.73
C LEU A 319 -17.44 -17.19 10.15
N ARG A 320 -18.14 -18.33 10.20
CA ARG A 320 -19.52 -18.46 10.69
C ARG A 320 -19.69 -17.99 12.14
N GLN A 321 -18.76 -18.37 13.01
CA GLN A 321 -18.78 -17.96 14.42
C GLN A 321 -18.46 -16.46 14.57
N TRP A 322 -17.56 -15.95 13.73
CA TRP A 322 -17.26 -14.52 13.67
C TRP A 322 -18.50 -13.71 13.22
N ILE A 323 -19.21 -14.16 12.19
CA ILE A 323 -20.50 -13.58 11.74
C ILE A 323 -21.49 -13.52 12.91
N ARG A 324 -21.69 -14.63 13.62
CA ARG A 324 -22.57 -14.68 14.78
C ARG A 324 -22.16 -13.68 15.87
N THR A 325 -20.86 -13.54 16.11
CA THR A 325 -20.33 -12.56 17.08
C THR A 325 -20.68 -11.13 16.64
N MET A 326 -20.47 -10.79 15.36
CA MET A 326 -20.80 -9.47 14.80
C MET A 326 -22.29 -9.17 14.89
N VAL A 327 -23.15 -10.14 14.57
CA VAL A 327 -24.62 -10.02 14.69
C VAL A 327 -25.03 -9.77 16.15
N ASN A 328 -24.50 -10.56 17.09
CA ASN A 328 -24.83 -10.41 18.50
C ASN A 328 -24.38 -9.06 19.05
N ASN A 329 -23.18 -8.59 18.66
CA ASN A 329 -22.68 -7.27 19.04
C ASN A 329 -23.58 -6.16 18.50
N TYR A 330 -24.06 -6.29 17.26
CA TYR A 330 -24.96 -5.31 16.64
C TYR A 330 -26.35 -5.28 17.30
N LEU A 331 -26.89 -6.44 17.68
CA LEU A 331 -28.22 -6.53 18.32
C LEU A 331 -28.20 -6.18 19.82
N GLY A 332 -27.02 -6.19 20.45
CA GLY A 332 -26.83 -5.94 21.88
C GLY A 332 -27.21 -7.13 22.77
N PHE A 333 -26.77 -7.09 24.04
CA PHE A 333 -27.13 -8.05 25.08
C PHE A 333 -28.62 -7.91 25.44
N GLY A 334 -29.48 -8.65 24.73
CA GLY A 334 -30.94 -8.62 24.93
C GLY A 334 -31.77 -8.78 23.66
N GLY A 335 -31.14 -8.79 22.47
CA GLY A 335 -31.82 -9.11 21.22
C GLY A 335 -32.44 -10.52 21.26
N GLN A 336 -33.66 -10.66 20.74
CA GLN A 336 -34.36 -11.94 20.66
C GLN A 336 -33.49 -12.98 19.94
N MET A 337 -33.11 -14.08 20.60
CA MET A 337 -32.23 -15.11 20.02
C MET A 337 -32.70 -15.61 18.65
N ALA A 338 -34.02 -15.76 18.45
CA ALA A 338 -34.59 -16.16 17.17
C ALA A 338 -34.28 -15.18 16.02
N LEU A 339 -34.26 -13.87 16.31
CA LEU A 339 -33.86 -12.86 15.32
C LEU A 339 -32.38 -12.98 14.95
N ALA A 340 -31.53 -13.34 15.91
CA ALA A 340 -30.09 -13.47 15.67
C ALA A 340 -29.78 -14.62 14.70
N ASP A 341 -30.42 -15.78 14.85
CA ASP A 341 -30.18 -16.93 13.95
C ASP A 341 -30.63 -16.65 12.51
N ASP A 342 -31.80 -16.02 12.33
CA ASP A 342 -32.28 -15.62 11.00
C ASP A 342 -31.33 -14.61 10.32
N VAL A 343 -30.81 -13.65 11.09
CA VAL A 343 -29.84 -12.67 10.60
C VAL A 343 -28.52 -13.34 10.25
N VAL A 344 -28.01 -14.25 11.09
CA VAL A 344 -26.77 -15.01 10.82
C VAL A 344 -26.91 -15.84 9.55
N HIS A 345 -28.03 -16.52 9.35
CA HIS A 345 -28.28 -17.29 8.13
C HIS A 345 -28.27 -16.37 6.90
N PHE A 346 -29.05 -15.29 6.92
CA PHE A 346 -29.09 -14.33 5.81
C PHE A 346 -27.70 -13.78 5.47
N VAL A 347 -26.92 -13.41 6.48
CA VAL A 347 -25.59 -12.84 6.30
C VAL A 347 -24.62 -13.89 5.73
N SER A 348 -24.65 -15.11 6.26
CA SER A 348 -23.80 -16.22 5.80
C SER A 348 -24.02 -16.52 4.31
N ASP A 349 -25.28 -16.55 3.87
CA ASP A 349 -25.63 -16.83 2.47
C ASP A 349 -25.19 -15.73 1.51
N ARG A 350 -25.18 -14.47 1.98
CA ARG A 350 -24.98 -13.29 1.14
C ARG A 350 -23.55 -12.78 1.15
N PHE A 351 -22.75 -13.12 2.17
CA PHE A 351 -21.42 -12.55 2.38
C PHE A 351 -20.47 -12.79 1.21
N LEU A 352 -20.19 -14.04 0.87
CA LEU A 352 -19.23 -14.39 -0.19
C LEU A 352 -19.71 -13.93 -1.58
N PRO A 353 -20.98 -14.11 -1.98
CA PRO A 353 -21.49 -13.54 -3.23
C PRO A 353 -21.39 -12.02 -3.30
N ASN A 354 -21.59 -11.30 -2.19
CA ASN A 354 -21.51 -9.83 -2.16
C ASN A 354 -20.08 -9.35 -2.42
N ILE A 355 -19.07 -9.99 -1.82
CA ILE A 355 -17.65 -9.70 -2.11
C ILE A 355 -17.35 -9.93 -3.59
N ALA A 356 -17.84 -11.03 -4.17
CA ALA A 356 -17.63 -11.33 -5.59
C ALA A 356 -18.29 -10.32 -6.53
N ILE A 357 -19.53 -9.90 -6.23
CA ILE A 357 -20.23 -8.84 -6.96
C ILE A 357 -19.45 -7.52 -6.84
N ALA A 358 -18.98 -7.17 -5.64
CA ALA A 358 -18.15 -5.98 -5.42
C ALA A 358 -16.87 -6.01 -6.25
N HIS A 359 -16.23 -7.18 -6.36
CA HIS A 359 -15.07 -7.37 -7.22
C HIS A 359 -15.41 -7.17 -8.69
N GLU A 360 -16.45 -7.82 -9.23
CA GLU A 360 -16.89 -7.61 -10.62
C GLU A 360 -17.23 -6.14 -10.92
N GLU A 361 -17.96 -5.47 -10.03
CA GLU A 361 -18.35 -4.06 -10.19
C GLU A 361 -17.14 -3.14 -10.18
N SER A 362 -16.15 -3.41 -9.32
CA SER A 362 -14.92 -2.61 -9.26
C SER A 362 -14.11 -2.66 -10.56
N LEU A 363 -14.28 -3.70 -11.38
CA LEU A 363 -13.61 -3.84 -12.68
C LEU A 363 -14.31 -3.04 -13.78
N LYS A 364 -15.62 -2.76 -13.65
CA LYS A 364 -16.44 -2.12 -14.69
C LYS A 364 -16.24 -0.60 -14.85
N SER A 365 -15.39 0.01 -14.01
CA SER A 365 -14.82 1.36 -14.21
C SER A 365 -15.70 2.59 -13.92
N ASP A 366 -16.99 2.44 -13.57
CA ASP A 366 -17.85 3.58 -13.29
C ASP A 366 -17.97 3.87 -11.78
N GLU A 367 -17.69 5.11 -11.39
CA GLU A 367 -17.76 5.63 -10.00
C GLU A 367 -19.18 5.50 -9.38
N GLN A 368 -20.19 5.13 -10.17
CA GLN A 368 -21.60 5.12 -9.77
C GLN A 368 -21.93 4.08 -8.67
N ASN A 369 -21.07 3.08 -8.45
CA ASN A 369 -21.31 1.98 -7.51
C ASN A 369 -20.35 1.96 -6.32
N GLU A 370 -19.92 3.11 -5.82
CA GLU A 370 -18.98 3.21 -4.68
C GLU A 370 -19.38 2.35 -3.47
N LYS A 371 -20.68 2.32 -3.13
CA LYS A 371 -21.18 1.46 -2.05
C LYS A 371 -20.97 -0.01 -2.35
N VAL A 372 -21.22 -0.47 -3.57
CA VAL A 372 -21.00 -1.88 -3.92
C VAL A 372 -19.51 -2.20 -3.87
N ILE A 373 -18.65 -1.32 -4.40
CA ILE A 373 -17.19 -1.50 -4.39
C ILE A 373 -16.65 -1.56 -2.96
N GLN A 374 -17.18 -0.76 -2.04
CA GLN A 374 -16.78 -0.77 -0.62
C GLN A 374 -16.97 -2.14 0.05
N SER A 375 -17.88 -2.99 -0.46
CA SER A 375 -18.04 -4.37 0.01
C SER A 375 -16.90 -5.31 -0.40
N LEU A 376 -15.88 -4.83 -1.12
CA LEU A 376 -14.60 -5.54 -1.22
C LEU A 376 -13.90 -5.63 0.14
N ASN A 377 -14.12 -4.69 1.06
CA ASN A 377 -13.62 -4.81 2.43
C ASN A 377 -14.52 -5.80 3.19
N PRO A 378 -14.02 -6.97 3.65
CA PRO A 378 -14.82 -7.99 4.33
C PRO A 378 -15.56 -7.46 5.56
N HIS A 379 -14.93 -6.59 6.34
CA HIS A 379 -15.56 -6.03 7.54
C HIS A 379 -16.71 -5.07 7.20
N LEU A 380 -16.54 -4.21 6.18
CA LEU A 380 -17.61 -3.31 5.73
C LEU A 380 -18.77 -4.08 5.07
N ALA A 381 -18.45 -5.11 4.28
CA ALA A 381 -19.45 -6.00 3.68
C ALA A 381 -20.30 -6.67 4.77
N MET A 382 -19.64 -7.17 5.81
CA MET A 382 -20.29 -7.77 6.98
C MET A 382 -21.25 -6.79 7.66
N ALA A 383 -20.75 -5.62 8.06
CA ALA A 383 -21.54 -4.61 8.78
C ALA A 383 -22.82 -4.23 8.03
N ARG A 384 -22.73 -4.07 6.71
CA ARG A 384 -23.87 -3.71 5.85
C ARG A 384 -24.87 -4.83 5.68
N LEU A 385 -24.40 -6.07 5.55
CA LEU A 385 -25.30 -7.22 5.46
C LEU A 385 -26.07 -7.40 6.76
N VAL A 386 -25.41 -7.24 7.91
CA VAL A 386 -26.06 -7.26 9.23
C VAL A 386 -27.11 -6.16 9.32
N GLU A 387 -26.76 -4.92 9.02
CA GLU A 387 -27.69 -3.79 9.04
C GLU A 387 -28.90 -4.02 8.11
N THR A 388 -28.65 -4.50 6.89
CA THR A 388 -29.71 -4.80 5.89
C THR A 388 -30.64 -5.89 6.38
N ALA A 389 -30.09 -6.99 6.91
CA ALA A 389 -30.84 -8.13 7.42
C ALA A 389 -31.75 -7.71 8.58
N VAL A 390 -31.20 -6.95 9.53
CA VAL A 390 -31.94 -6.43 10.67
C VAL A 390 -33.09 -5.55 10.19
N ARG A 391 -32.82 -4.55 9.32
CA ARG A 391 -33.87 -3.67 8.77
C ARG A 391 -34.99 -4.45 8.08
N GLN A 392 -34.65 -5.46 7.28
CA GLN A 392 -35.66 -6.28 6.59
C GLN A 392 -36.55 -7.07 7.56
N GLN A 393 -35.99 -7.60 8.64
CA GLN A 393 -36.77 -8.32 9.65
C GLN A 393 -37.71 -7.40 10.41
N TRP A 394 -37.29 -6.17 10.73
CA TRP A 394 -38.16 -5.18 11.36
C TRP A 394 -39.33 -4.77 10.46
N THR A 395 -39.15 -4.69 9.13
CA THR A 395 -40.24 -4.33 8.21
C THR A 395 -41.29 -5.43 8.00
N ARG A 396 -41.00 -6.67 8.39
CA ARG A 396 -41.93 -7.82 8.24
C ARG A 396 -42.82 -8.05 9.46
N ARG A 397 -42.55 -7.38 10.57
CA ARG A 397 -43.35 -7.39 11.80
C ARG A 397 -44.21 -6.14 11.83
#